data_AF-A0A7W1EX14-F1
#
_entry.id   AF-A0A7W1EX14-F1
#
_cell.length_a   1.000
_cell.length_b   1.000
_cell.length_c   1.000
_cell.angle_alpha   90.00
_cell.angle_beta   90.00
_cell.angle_gamma   90.00
#
_symmetry.space_group_name_H-M   'P 1'
#
loop_
_entity.id
_entity.type
_entity.pdbx_description
1 polymer ?
#
loop_
_entity_poly.entity_id
_entity_poly.type
_entity_poly.pdbx_seq_one_letter_code
_entity_poly.pdbx_strand_id
1 'polypeptide(L)'
;MKLLPAKLILIFSFLMVYATSNAQEPNIIKVKKESDLVKVVFDNVDLKLMAVDRFGNPRQNRVVSYKLWIKGKGETKMYPGFNNSLSPEMIKELNKLKKATKIFFTEINVKEEDDHSVKLPDVIDTWFPDCKNCDNKQKGY
;
A
#
# COMPACT_ATOMS: atom_id res chain seq x y z
N MET A 1 -29.13 -73.52 -13.57
CA MET A 1 -28.74 -72.15 -13.18
C MET A 1 -28.03 -72.22 -11.84
N LYS A 2 -26.72 -71.96 -11.78
CA LYS A 2 -25.95 -71.96 -10.53
C LYS A 2 -26.09 -70.58 -9.89
N LEU A 3 -26.67 -70.50 -8.68
CA LEU A 3 -26.73 -69.27 -7.89
C LEU A 3 -25.30 -68.82 -7.60
N LEU A 4 -24.93 -67.62 -8.07
CA LEU A 4 -23.71 -66.95 -7.63
C LEU A 4 -23.82 -66.74 -6.11
N PRO A 5 -22.83 -67.13 -5.29
CA PRO A 5 -22.94 -67.00 -3.84
C PRO A 5 -22.98 -65.51 -3.47
N ALA A 6 -24.04 -65.10 -2.78
CA ALA A 6 -24.29 -63.71 -2.37
C ALA A 6 -23.10 -63.03 -1.65
N LYS A 7 -22.19 -63.82 -1.06
CA LYS A 7 -20.93 -63.35 -0.48
C LYS A 7 -19.98 -62.69 -1.50
N LEU A 8 -19.98 -63.14 -2.76
CA LEU A 8 -19.09 -62.60 -3.80
C LEU A 8 -19.53 -61.19 -4.24
N ILE A 9 -20.85 -60.94 -4.27
CA ILE A 9 -21.44 -59.66 -4.64
C ILE A 9 -21.13 -58.60 -3.57
N LEU A 10 -21.14 -58.98 -2.29
CA LEU A 10 -20.88 -58.09 -1.16
C LEU A 10 -19.40 -57.68 -1.07
N ILE A 11 -18.48 -58.57 -1.46
CA ILE A 11 -17.04 -58.25 -1.54
C ILE A 11 -16.78 -57.28 -2.71
N PHE A 12 -17.46 -57.48 -3.85
CA PHE A 12 -17.30 -56.63 -5.02
C PHE A 12 -17.87 -55.22 -4.79
N SER A 13 -18.98 -55.09 -4.05
CA SER A 13 -19.52 -53.78 -3.67
C SER A 13 -18.62 -53.06 -2.67
N PHE A 14 -17.96 -53.77 -1.76
CA PHE A 14 -17.01 -53.17 -0.82
C PHE A 14 -15.77 -52.63 -1.53
N LEU A 15 -15.25 -53.33 -2.54
CA LEU A 15 -14.09 -52.90 -3.35
C LEU A 15 -14.33 -51.63 -4.17
N MET A 16 -15.55 -51.41 -4.68
CA MET A 16 -15.90 -50.22 -5.45
C MET A 16 -15.94 -48.93 -4.60
N VAL A 17 -16.18 -49.03 -3.28
CA VAL A 17 -16.23 -47.87 -2.38
C VAL A 17 -14.82 -47.29 -2.11
N TYR A 18 -13.77 -48.11 -2.15
CA TYR A 18 -12.40 -47.65 -1.95
C TYR A 18 -11.77 -47.00 -3.20
N ALA A 19 -12.39 -47.15 -4.38
CA ALA A 19 -11.83 -46.64 -5.63
C ALA A 19 -12.12 -45.14 -5.89
N THR A 20 -13.01 -44.50 -5.13
CA THR A 20 -13.48 -43.13 -5.42
C THR A 20 -12.89 -42.04 -4.52
N SER A 21 -12.00 -42.36 -3.58
CA SER A 21 -11.60 -41.43 -2.51
C SER A 21 -10.30 -40.64 -2.72
N ASN A 22 -9.67 -40.66 -3.91
CA ASN A 22 -8.36 -40.02 -4.13
C ASN A 22 -8.37 -38.93 -5.21
N ALA A 23 -9.45 -38.13 -5.31
CA ALA A 23 -9.38 -36.87 -6.05
C ALA A 23 -8.64 -35.85 -5.19
N GLN A 24 -7.31 -35.78 -5.33
CA GLN A 24 -6.50 -34.73 -4.73
C GLN A 24 -6.93 -33.39 -5.34
N GLU A 25 -7.43 -32.47 -4.51
CA GLU A 25 -7.77 -31.12 -4.97
C GLU A 25 -6.54 -30.51 -5.66
N PRO A 26 -6.70 -29.84 -6.81
CA PRO A 26 -5.58 -29.24 -7.50
C PRO A 26 -4.91 -28.23 -6.56
N ASN A 27 -3.62 -28.43 -6.28
CA ASN A 27 -2.82 -27.49 -5.52
C ASN A 27 -2.76 -26.16 -6.28
N ILE A 28 -3.58 -25.19 -5.85
CA ILE A 28 -3.58 -23.84 -6.45
C ILE A 28 -2.31 -23.12 -6.00
N ILE A 29 -1.34 -23.00 -6.91
CA ILE A 29 -0.19 -22.14 -6.72
C ILE A 29 -0.69 -20.69 -6.76
N LYS A 30 -0.77 -20.04 -5.59
CA LYS A 30 -1.05 -18.61 -5.50
C LYS A 30 0.18 -17.84 -5.93
N VAL A 31 0.25 -17.46 -7.21
CA VAL A 31 1.28 -16.53 -7.70
C VAL A 31 0.94 -15.13 -7.20
N LYS A 32 1.78 -14.58 -6.31
CA LYS A 32 1.66 -13.19 -5.87
C LYS A 32 2.42 -12.31 -6.87
N LYS A 33 1.70 -11.49 -7.63
CA LYS A 33 2.31 -10.46 -8.47
C LYS A 33 3.06 -9.48 -7.57
N GLU A 34 4.34 -9.27 -7.84
CA GLU A 34 5.12 -8.23 -7.16
C GLU A 34 4.67 -6.86 -7.65
N SER A 35 4.51 -5.93 -6.70
CA SER A 35 4.18 -4.54 -7.03
C SER A 35 5.36 -3.88 -7.73
N ASP A 36 5.11 -3.19 -8.83
CA ASP A 36 6.15 -2.40 -9.50
C ASP A 36 6.50 -1.12 -8.71
N LEU A 37 5.59 -0.65 -7.84
CA LEU A 37 5.77 0.52 -6.99
C LEU A 37 6.27 0.11 -5.61
N VAL A 38 7.38 0.70 -5.17
CA VAL A 38 8.07 0.25 -3.94
C VAL A 38 7.90 1.23 -2.79
N LYS A 39 7.87 2.53 -3.07
CA LYS A 39 7.80 3.57 -2.03
C LYS A 39 7.17 4.85 -2.55
N VAL A 40 6.87 5.77 -1.64
CA VAL A 40 6.49 7.15 -1.95
C VAL A 40 7.55 8.11 -1.42
N VAL A 41 7.76 9.21 -2.14
CA VAL A 41 8.60 10.32 -1.73
C VAL A 41 7.76 11.60 -1.71
N PHE A 42 8.05 12.48 -0.76
CA PHE A 42 7.44 13.80 -0.68
C PHE A 42 8.34 14.86 -1.31
N ASP A 43 7.78 15.61 -2.25
CA ASP A 43 8.42 16.79 -2.84
C ASP A 43 8.09 18.01 -1.98
N ASN A 44 9.13 18.54 -1.32
CA ASN A 44 9.02 19.73 -0.49
C ASN A 44 8.81 21.03 -1.28
N VAL A 45 9.12 21.05 -2.58
CA VAL A 45 9.00 22.23 -3.44
C VAL A 45 7.58 22.33 -3.99
N ASP A 46 7.12 21.25 -4.62
CA ASP A 46 5.80 21.21 -5.26
C ASP A 46 4.68 20.78 -4.30
N LEU A 47 5.01 20.39 -3.07
CA LEU A 47 4.08 19.91 -2.04
C LEU A 47 3.24 18.72 -2.54
N LYS A 48 3.91 17.73 -3.12
CA LYS A 48 3.27 16.56 -3.75
C LYS A 48 3.94 15.26 -3.33
N LEU A 49 3.16 14.19 -3.34
CA LEU A 49 3.64 12.82 -3.16
C LEU A 49 3.85 12.17 -4.53
N MET A 50 5.00 11.53 -4.70
CA MET A 50 5.35 10.79 -5.90
C MET A 50 5.63 9.33 -5.54
N ALA A 51 4.95 8.39 -6.20
CA ALA A 51 5.32 6.99 -6.09
C ALA A 51 6.63 6.74 -6.85
N VAL A 52 7.43 5.80 -6.39
CA VAL A 52 8.71 5.43 -7.00
C VAL A 52 8.67 3.95 -7.30
N ASP A 53 8.97 3.61 -8.55
CA ASP A 53 9.05 2.22 -8.98
C ASP A 53 10.33 1.53 -8.48
N ARG A 54 10.40 0.22 -8.66
CA ARG A 54 11.57 -0.59 -8.27
C ARG A 54 12.88 -0.21 -8.94
N PHE A 55 12.83 0.54 -10.03
CA PHE A 55 14.00 1.04 -10.75
C PHE A 55 14.39 2.46 -10.31
N GLY A 56 13.65 3.05 -9.38
CA GLY A 56 13.90 4.40 -8.89
C GLY A 56 13.24 5.50 -9.72
N ASN A 57 12.41 5.17 -10.72
CA ASN A 57 11.74 6.20 -11.52
C ASN A 57 10.51 6.74 -10.78
N PRO A 58 10.34 8.07 -10.72
CA PRO A 58 9.13 8.66 -10.15
C PRO A 58 7.93 8.44 -11.09
N ARG A 59 6.81 8.01 -10.51
CA ARG A 59 5.52 7.82 -11.18
C ARG A 59 4.52 8.82 -10.60
N GLN A 60 4.20 9.82 -11.40
CA GLN A 60 3.23 10.86 -11.02
C GLN A 60 1.80 10.33 -11.06
N ASN A 61 0.91 10.95 -10.29
CA ASN A 61 -0.54 10.68 -10.27
C ASN A 61 -0.93 9.23 -9.93
N ARG A 62 -0.06 8.49 -9.23
CA ARG A 62 -0.36 7.13 -8.76
C ARG A 62 -0.89 7.06 -7.33
N VAL A 63 -0.66 8.09 -6.51
CA VAL A 63 -1.16 8.14 -5.14
C VAL A 63 -2.66 8.42 -5.15
N VAL A 64 -3.44 7.59 -4.46
CA VAL A 64 -4.90 7.67 -4.35
C VAL A 64 -5.31 8.34 -3.04
N SER A 65 -4.70 7.91 -1.93
CA SER A 65 -4.99 8.46 -0.60
C SER A 65 -3.82 8.28 0.35
N TYR A 66 -3.79 9.09 1.41
CA TYR A 66 -2.80 9.05 2.47
C TYR A 66 -3.32 9.80 3.71
N LYS A 67 -2.61 9.69 4.83
CA LYS A 67 -2.79 10.55 6.01
C LYS A 67 -1.52 11.34 6.26
N LEU A 68 -1.62 12.66 6.30
CA LEU A 68 -0.53 13.54 6.73
C LEU A 68 -0.62 13.75 8.24
N TRP A 69 0.49 13.50 8.93
CA TRP A 69 0.66 13.79 10.34
C TRP A 69 1.68 14.90 10.53
N ILE A 70 1.31 15.94 11.28
CA ILE A 70 2.18 17.08 11.60
C ILE A 70 2.45 17.07 13.10
N LYS A 71 3.71 16.86 13.50
CA LYS A 71 4.09 16.80 14.92
C LYS A 71 4.41 18.19 15.46
N GLY A 72 3.43 18.82 16.10
CA GLY A 72 3.59 20.08 16.82
C GLY A 72 4.30 19.93 18.17
N LYS A 73 4.45 21.06 18.90
CA LYS A 73 5.11 21.11 20.21
C LYS A 73 4.36 20.41 21.35
N GLY A 74 3.08 20.11 21.17
CA GLY A 74 2.26 19.44 22.20
C GLY A 74 1.11 18.59 21.64
N GLU A 75 0.89 18.62 20.33
CA GLU A 75 -0.16 17.84 19.66
C GLU A 75 0.37 17.32 18.33
N THR A 76 -0.15 16.17 17.90
CA THR A 76 0.11 15.63 16.56
C THR A 76 -1.21 15.66 15.81
N LYS A 77 -1.29 16.49 14.76
CA LYS A 77 -2.50 16.67 13.97
C LYS A 77 -2.49 15.72 12.78
N MET A 78 -3.66 15.18 12.43
CA MET A 78 -3.85 14.26 11.31
C MET A 78 -4.75 14.92 10.27
N TYR A 79 -4.36 14.85 9.00
CA TYR A 79 -5.13 15.33 7.87
C TYR A 79 -5.28 14.23 6.83
N PRO A 80 -6.51 13.88 6.42
CA PRO A 80 -6.73 12.93 5.34
C PRO A 80 -6.43 13.60 3.99
N GLY A 81 -5.63 12.92 3.17
CA GLY A 81 -5.21 13.37 1.85
C GLY A 81 -5.71 12.47 0.74
N PHE A 82 -6.01 13.10 -0.38
CA PHE A 82 -6.51 12.46 -1.59
C PHE A 82 -5.66 12.87 -2.77
N ASN A 83 -5.45 11.94 -3.69
CA ASN A 83 -4.55 12.07 -4.83
C ASN A 83 -3.09 12.30 -4.39
N ASN A 84 -2.29 12.89 -5.28
CA ASN A 84 -0.86 13.17 -5.09
C ASN A 84 -0.57 14.56 -4.51
N SER A 85 -1.56 15.41 -4.31
CA SER A 85 -1.36 16.80 -3.85
C SER A 85 -1.83 16.98 -2.42
N LEU A 86 -1.22 17.90 -1.68
CA LEU A 86 -1.72 18.31 -0.37
C LEU A 86 -3.02 19.10 -0.49
N SER A 87 -3.93 18.93 0.48
CA SER A 87 -5.14 19.73 0.54
C SER A 87 -4.82 21.19 0.92
N PRO A 88 -5.67 22.16 0.57
CA PRO A 88 -5.47 23.55 0.98
C PRO A 88 -5.35 23.74 2.50
N GLU A 89 -6.07 22.93 3.27
CA GLU A 89 -5.98 22.93 4.74
C GLU A 89 -4.60 22.46 5.23
N MET A 90 -4.07 21.38 4.67
CA MET A 90 -2.72 20.91 4.98
C MET A 90 -1.67 21.96 4.65
N ILE A 91 -1.76 22.56 3.46
CA ILE A 91 -0.83 23.61 3.01
C ILE A 91 -0.90 24.80 3.97
N LYS A 92 -2.11 25.21 4.38
CA LYS A 92 -2.32 26.28 5.35
C LYS A 92 -1.65 25.97 6.69
N GLU A 93 -1.74 24.75 7.18
CA GLU A 93 -1.10 24.35 8.45
C GLU A 93 0.42 24.25 8.32
N LEU A 94 0.92 23.70 7.23
CA LEU A 94 2.35 23.66 6.93
C LEU A 94 2.95 25.07 6.83
N ASN A 95 2.25 26.02 6.22
CA ASN A 95 2.70 27.41 6.12
C ASN A 95 2.72 28.16 7.47
N LYS A 96 2.03 27.67 8.50
CA LYS A 96 2.11 28.24 9.86
C LYS A 96 3.39 27.80 10.59
N LEU A 97 4.09 26.77 10.11
CA LEU A 97 5.28 26.25 10.75
C LEU A 97 6.44 27.23 10.57
N LYS A 98 6.89 27.82 11.69
CA LYS A 98 8.02 28.75 11.73
C LYS A 98 9.39 28.07 11.75
N LYS A 99 9.43 26.75 11.96
CA LYS A 99 10.65 25.94 12.10
C LYS A 99 10.45 24.61 11.38
N ALA A 100 11.55 24.00 10.95
CA ALA A 100 11.54 22.62 10.49
C ALA A 100 10.83 21.73 11.52
N THR A 101 9.76 21.09 11.07
CA THR A 101 8.91 20.24 11.88
C THR A 101 8.82 18.89 11.20
N LYS A 102 8.82 17.83 12.00
CA LYS A 102 8.72 16.47 11.48
C LYS A 102 7.29 16.21 11.03
N ILE A 103 7.14 15.78 9.78
CA ILE A 103 5.88 15.36 9.18
C ILE A 103 5.98 13.90 8.74
N PHE A 104 4.86 13.21 8.73
CA PHE A 104 4.79 11.79 8.37
C PHE A 104 3.61 11.56 7.44
N PHE A 105 3.77 10.69 6.45
CA PHE A 105 2.69 10.22 5.60
C PHE A 105 2.44 8.75 5.90
N THR A 106 1.23 8.40 6.30
CA THR A 106 0.85 7.01 6.60
C THR A 106 -0.32 6.57 5.76
N GLU A 107 -0.61 5.27 5.76
CA GLU A 107 -1.78 4.70 5.07
C GLU A 107 -1.82 5.09 3.59
N ILE A 108 -0.65 5.07 2.95
CA ILE A 108 -0.49 5.51 1.57
C ILE A 108 -1.01 4.41 0.65
N ASN A 109 -2.08 4.71 -0.09
CA ASN A 109 -2.63 3.84 -1.12
C ASN A 109 -2.27 4.39 -2.49
N VAL A 110 -1.78 3.53 -3.36
CA VAL A 110 -1.45 3.86 -4.75
C VAL A 110 -2.21 2.95 -5.71
N LYS A 111 -2.44 3.44 -6.92
CA LYS A 111 -3.06 2.70 -8.02
C LYS A 111 -1.97 2.25 -8.99
N GLU A 112 -1.88 0.94 -9.22
CA GLU A 112 -0.99 0.35 -10.21
C GLU A 112 -1.50 0.56 -11.64
N GLU A 113 -0.74 0.08 -12.64
CA GLU A 113 -1.12 0.20 -14.06
C GLU A 113 -2.37 -0.60 -14.41
N ASP A 114 -2.62 -1.69 -13.70
CA ASP A 114 -3.77 -2.58 -13.86
C ASP A 114 -5.00 -2.17 -13.02
N ASP A 115 -5.02 -0.93 -12.50
CA ASP A 115 -6.08 -0.38 -11.65
C ASP A 115 -6.22 -1.07 -10.27
N HIS A 116 -5.27 -1.91 -9.87
CA HIS A 116 -5.26 -2.44 -8.52
C HIS A 116 -4.69 -1.42 -7.53
N SER A 117 -5.37 -1.30 -6.38
CA SER A 117 -4.90 -0.46 -5.28
C SER A 117 -3.98 -1.25 -4.36
N VAL A 118 -2.78 -0.72 -4.13
CA VAL A 118 -1.77 -1.32 -3.26
C VAL A 118 -1.38 -0.33 -2.17
N LYS A 119 -1.19 -0.84 -0.95
CA LYS A 119 -0.70 -0.05 0.18
C LYS A 119 0.83 -0.04 0.17
N LEU A 120 1.40 1.16 0.15
CA LEU A 120 2.84 1.36 0.22
C LEU A 120 3.32 1.63 1.67
N PRO A 121 4.62 1.48 1.94
CA PRO A 121 5.20 1.82 3.22
C PRO A 121 4.99 3.30 3.60
N ASP A 122 4.88 3.55 4.90
CA ASP A 122 4.75 4.90 5.44
C ASP A 122 6.05 5.71 5.25
N VAL A 123 5.91 7.02 5.04
CA VAL A 123 7.03 7.97 4.93
C VAL A 123 7.16 8.70 6.26
N ILE A 124 8.15 8.31 7.07
CA ILE A 124 8.21 8.74 8.48
C ILE A 124 9.34 9.71 8.84
N ASP A 125 10.23 10.06 7.92
CA ASP A 125 11.42 10.90 8.21
C ASP A 125 11.49 12.17 7.35
N THR A 126 10.33 12.81 7.15
CA THR A 126 10.25 14.05 6.37
C THR A 126 10.22 15.26 7.29
N TRP A 127 11.05 16.27 6.99
CA TRP A 127 11.06 17.55 7.68
C TRP A 127 10.51 18.65 6.77
N PHE A 128 9.63 19.48 7.31
CA PHE A 128 9.05 20.61 6.58
C PHE A 128 9.10 21.92 7.39
N PRO A 129 9.48 23.05 6.75
CA PRO A 129 10.12 23.12 5.44
C PRO A 129 11.52 22.48 5.49
N ASP A 130 12.04 22.02 4.34
CA ASP A 130 13.44 21.55 4.25
C ASP A 130 14.38 22.72 4.58
N CYS A 131 14.90 22.73 5.80
CA CYS A 131 15.60 23.89 6.36
C CYS A 131 17.07 24.01 5.97
N LYS A 132 17.51 23.36 4.89
CA LYS A 132 18.86 23.55 4.32
C LYS A 132 19.20 25.02 4.01
N ASN A 133 18.21 25.92 3.95
CA ASN A 133 18.38 27.37 3.71
C ASN A 133 17.43 28.27 4.54
N CYS A 134 16.98 27.83 5.72
CA CYS A 134 15.97 28.57 6.51
C CYS A 134 16.38 29.98 6.99
N ASP A 135 17.66 30.37 6.86
CA ASP A 135 18.17 31.68 7.28
C ASP A 135 17.95 32.82 6.25
N ASN A 136 17.57 32.52 5.00
CA ASN A 136 17.44 33.54 3.96
C ASN A 136 16.06 34.21 3.85
N LYS A 137 15.03 33.75 4.60
CA LYS A 137 13.67 34.32 4.54
C LYS A 137 13.44 35.56 5.42
N GLN A 138 14.49 36.11 6.05
CA GLN A 138 14.40 37.42 6.72
C GLN A 138 14.73 38.62 5.80
N LYS A 139 15.01 38.42 4.51
CA LYS A 139 15.18 39.53 3.57
C LYS A 139 13.99 39.63 2.61
N GLY A 140 13.02 40.43 3.03
CA GLY A 140 12.21 41.35 2.22
C GLY A 140 11.38 40.77 1.07
N TYR A 141 10.06 40.87 1.19
CA TYR A 141 9.22 41.73 0.35
C TYR A 141 8.02 42.20 1.17
#